data_AF-A0AAV0V3Z6-F1
#
_entry.id   AF-A0AAV0V3Z6-F1
#
_cell.length_a   1.000
_cell.length_b   1.000
_cell.length_c   1.000
_cell.angle_alpha   90.00
_cell.angle_beta   90.00
_cell.angle_gamma   90.00
#
_symmetry.space_group_name_H-M   'P 1'
#
loop_
_entity.id
_entity.type
_entity.pdbx_description
1 polymer ?
#
loop_
_entity_poly.entity_id
_entity_poly.type
_entity_poly.pdbx_seq_one_letter_code
_entity_poly.pdbx_strand_id
1 'polypeptide(L)'
;MASALLLLLLLLVLLATAATVPLPAALGPSPQLLEQLGGNVFAMQLVNVSAVSPEAAQTRVLCWVNTYHANHDARLHAIKRTWGTKCDKLLFMSDVEDMSVPTVKIVAPPSHDMLWQKHREIVRLLVREYKEEDYDWIFKCDDDTFVLMENLKAYLTSPPIQALAKREPVLLGHRMTLQWWEMQRLFEPFEDYDPEHVAAMLKVRDETRAKGGLIYTPGGGGYAMNWAYVKTLEANFDEPYCLPNDVVPDDWAISFCMRHLGVSLLDTRDSEKRERFHQYDPKEVYTKPHDEEAFDHKTFTSIYQENNWFSDHNGIGWQNGDKCCAPDSVSFHYVKPPMMELFYEYYYGKSAATST
;
A
#
# COMPACT_ATOMS: atom_id res chain seq x y z
N MET A 1 -62.84 -57.63 49.64
CA MET A 1 -63.68 -57.12 48.54
C MET A 1 -62.77 -56.49 47.50
N ALA A 2 -62.81 -57.00 46.26
CA ALA A 2 -62.41 -56.43 44.95
C ALA A 2 -61.11 -55.57 44.84
N SER A 3 -60.35 -55.51 43.75
CA SER A 3 -60.14 -56.26 42.51
C SER A 3 -58.90 -55.59 41.87
N ALA A 4 -58.14 -56.37 41.10
CA ALA A 4 -57.04 -56.04 40.18
C ALA A 4 -56.85 -54.59 39.69
N LEU A 5 -55.58 -54.18 39.47
CA LEU A 5 -55.11 -53.86 38.12
C LEU A 5 -53.58 -53.79 37.99
N LEU A 6 -53.13 -54.36 36.88
CA LEU A 6 -51.78 -54.49 36.32
C LEU A 6 -51.26 -53.13 35.80
N LEU A 7 -50.00 -52.76 36.02
CA LEU A 7 -49.33 -51.74 35.20
C LEU A 7 -47.88 -52.09 34.90
N LEU A 8 -47.62 -52.24 33.59
CA LEU A 8 -46.34 -52.43 32.91
C LEU A 8 -45.35 -51.29 33.23
N LEU A 9 -44.10 -51.64 33.52
CA LEU A 9 -42.95 -50.74 33.43
C LEU A 9 -42.19 -51.03 32.14
N LEU A 10 -42.41 -50.21 31.11
CA LEU A 10 -41.56 -50.11 29.92
C LEU A 10 -40.77 -48.80 30.04
N LEU A 11 -39.50 -48.90 30.44
CA LEU A 11 -38.54 -47.79 30.31
C LEU A 11 -38.14 -47.66 28.83
N LEU A 12 -38.71 -46.68 28.12
CA LEU A 12 -38.13 -46.18 26.88
C LEU A 12 -36.95 -45.25 27.23
N VAL A 13 -35.74 -45.71 26.97
CA VAL A 13 -34.55 -44.85 26.87
C VAL A 13 -34.59 -44.19 25.49
N LEU A 14 -35.05 -42.94 25.41
CA LEU A 14 -34.90 -42.10 24.23
C LEU A 14 -33.44 -41.62 24.14
N LEU A 15 -32.62 -42.36 23.41
CA LEU A 15 -31.37 -41.84 22.85
C LEU A 15 -31.74 -40.82 21.76
N ALA A 16 -31.80 -39.54 22.15
CA ALA A 16 -31.83 -38.44 21.20
C ALA A 16 -30.48 -38.40 20.48
N THR A 17 -30.39 -39.04 19.32
CA THR A 17 -29.30 -38.78 18.37
C THR A 17 -29.50 -37.35 17.86
N ALA A 18 -28.81 -36.39 18.48
CA ALA A 18 -28.60 -35.10 17.87
C ALA A 18 -27.82 -35.36 16.57
N ALA A 19 -28.54 -35.37 15.45
CA ALA A 19 -27.92 -35.32 14.13
C ALA A 19 -27.12 -34.02 14.10
N THR A 20 -25.80 -34.12 14.21
CA THR A 20 -24.90 -33.02 13.91
C THR A 20 -25.11 -32.70 12.44
N VAL A 21 -25.91 -31.68 12.16
CA VAL A 21 -25.97 -31.09 10.82
C VAL A 21 -24.54 -30.58 10.56
N PRO A 22 -23.81 -31.13 9.58
CA PRO A 22 -22.51 -30.59 9.23
C PRO A 22 -22.74 -29.13 8.83
N LEU A 23 -22.05 -28.20 9.51
CA LEU A 23 -21.97 -26.82 9.04
C LEU A 23 -21.57 -26.89 7.56
N PRO A 24 -22.22 -26.14 6.65
CA PRO A 24 -21.74 -26.06 5.28
C PRO A 24 -20.29 -25.60 5.36
N ALA A 25 -19.37 -26.42 4.85
CA ALA A 25 -17.98 -26.04 4.72
C ALA A 25 -17.98 -24.69 4.01
N ALA A 26 -17.39 -23.67 4.63
CA ALA A 26 -17.26 -22.36 4.02
C ALA A 26 -16.59 -22.57 2.65
N LEU A 27 -17.36 -22.45 1.57
CA LEU A 27 -16.86 -22.80 0.24
C LEU A 27 -15.66 -21.91 -0.03
N GLY A 28 -14.51 -22.54 -0.26
CA GLY A 28 -13.29 -21.86 -0.68
C GLY A 28 -13.48 -21.14 -2.02
N PRO A 29 -12.52 -20.32 -2.44
CA PRO A 29 -12.45 -19.87 -3.83
C PRO A 29 -12.61 -21.06 -4.80
N SER A 30 -13.28 -20.85 -5.93
CA SER A 30 -13.51 -21.92 -6.91
C SER A 30 -12.16 -22.42 -7.49
N PRO A 31 -12.05 -23.71 -7.87
CA PRO A 31 -10.83 -24.20 -8.53
C PRO A 31 -10.45 -23.39 -9.78
N GLN A 32 -11.44 -22.91 -10.53
CA GLN A 32 -11.22 -22.07 -11.72
C GLN A 32 -10.59 -20.72 -11.36
N LEU A 33 -11.09 -20.06 -10.29
CA LEU A 33 -10.51 -18.82 -9.80
C LEU A 33 -9.06 -19.02 -9.33
N LEU A 34 -8.78 -20.10 -8.62
CA LEU A 34 -7.42 -20.43 -8.17
C LEU A 34 -6.47 -20.67 -9.35
N GLU A 35 -6.94 -21.34 -10.40
CA GLU A 35 -6.16 -21.54 -11.63
C GLU A 35 -5.84 -20.20 -12.33
N GLN A 36 -6.83 -19.31 -12.45
CA GLN A 36 -6.64 -17.98 -13.04
C GLN A 36 -5.69 -17.08 -12.23
N LEU A 37 -5.72 -17.18 -10.90
CA LEU A 37 -4.82 -16.44 -10.01
C LEU A 37 -3.37 -16.97 -10.09
N GLY A 38 -3.21 -18.26 -10.39
CA GLY A 38 -1.91 -18.91 -10.57
C GLY A 38 -1.00 -18.72 -9.36
N GLY A 39 0.25 -18.31 -9.60
CA GLY A 39 1.26 -18.16 -8.55
C GLY A 39 0.96 -17.08 -7.50
N ASN A 40 -0.01 -16.18 -7.75
CA ASN A 40 -0.40 -15.16 -6.76
C ASN A 40 -1.05 -15.78 -5.52
N VAL A 41 -1.70 -16.94 -5.67
CA VAL A 41 -2.44 -17.61 -4.59
C VAL A 41 -1.54 -17.87 -3.38
N PHE A 42 -0.25 -18.13 -3.59
CA PHE A 42 0.67 -18.52 -2.50
C PHE A 42 0.88 -17.43 -1.45
N ALA A 43 0.99 -16.16 -1.86
CA ALA A 43 1.02 -15.03 -0.94
C ALA A 43 -0.40 -14.63 -0.50
N MET A 44 -1.38 -14.65 -1.41
CA MET A 44 -2.75 -14.23 -1.10
C MET A 44 -3.39 -15.05 0.02
N GLN A 45 -3.13 -16.37 0.08
CA GLN A 45 -3.64 -17.23 1.15
C GLN A 45 -3.04 -16.94 2.54
N LEU A 46 -1.92 -16.22 2.61
CA LEU A 46 -1.31 -15.80 3.88
C LEU A 46 -2.03 -14.56 4.45
N VAL A 47 -2.76 -13.84 3.62
CA VAL A 47 -3.41 -12.57 3.95
C VAL A 47 -4.89 -12.78 4.22
N ASN A 48 -5.36 -12.19 5.31
CA ASN A 48 -6.77 -12.17 5.69
C ASN A 48 -7.33 -10.75 5.53
N VAL A 49 -8.61 -10.65 5.17
CA VAL A 49 -9.36 -9.40 5.33
C VAL A 49 -9.69 -9.25 6.82
N SER A 50 -9.21 -8.17 7.42
CA SER A 50 -9.35 -7.88 8.84
C SER A 50 -10.80 -7.62 9.20
N ALA A 51 -11.19 -8.06 10.40
CA ALA A 51 -12.45 -7.62 10.98
C ALA A 51 -12.39 -6.11 11.24
N VAL A 52 -13.37 -5.37 10.73
CA VAL A 52 -13.44 -3.91 10.88
C VAL A 52 -14.10 -3.59 12.23
N SER A 53 -13.35 -2.99 13.15
CA SER A 53 -13.93 -2.47 14.40
C SER A 53 -14.85 -1.27 14.12
N PRO A 54 -15.76 -0.90 15.04
CA PRO A 54 -16.57 0.31 14.87
C PRO A 54 -15.75 1.57 14.59
N GLU A 55 -14.59 1.72 15.24
CA GLU A 55 -13.67 2.83 15.06
C GLU A 55 -13.02 2.79 13.67
N ALA A 56 -12.58 1.60 13.22
CA ALA A 56 -12.04 1.41 11.88
C ALA A 56 -13.11 1.73 10.82
N ALA A 57 -14.36 1.32 11.02
CA ALA A 57 -15.46 1.60 10.10
C ALA A 57 -15.76 3.10 9.99
N GLN A 58 -15.58 3.86 11.08
CA GLN A 58 -15.79 5.30 11.12
C GLN A 58 -14.60 6.13 10.63
N THR A 59 -13.42 5.52 10.50
CA THR A 59 -12.23 6.21 9.99
C THR A 59 -12.38 6.49 8.50
N ARG A 60 -12.30 7.76 8.12
CA ARG A 60 -12.51 8.26 6.76
C ARG A 60 -11.19 8.44 6.05
N VAL A 61 -11.02 7.76 4.93
CA VAL A 61 -9.80 7.75 4.13
C VAL A 61 -10.09 8.36 2.76
N LEU A 62 -9.35 9.42 2.41
CA LEU A 62 -9.28 9.94 1.07
C LEU A 62 -8.22 9.16 0.28
N CYS A 63 -8.67 8.35 -0.67
CA CYS A 63 -7.82 7.64 -1.61
C CYS A 63 -7.53 8.52 -2.83
N TRP A 64 -6.26 8.83 -3.06
CA TRP A 64 -5.77 9.44 -4.29
C TRP A 64 -4.98 8.38 -5.08
N VAL A 65 -5.46 8.10 -6.29
CA VAL A 65 -4.80 7.21 -7.25
C VAL A 65 -4.12 8.02 -8.35
N ASN A 66 -2.82 7.80 -8.55
CA ASN A 66 -2.06 8.33 -9.67
C ASN A 66 -2.32 7.53 -10.95
N THR A 67 -2.64 8.23 -12.04
CA THR A 67 -2.90 7.63 -13.37
C THR A 67 -2.50 8.60 -14.49
N TYR A 68 -2.65 8.15 -15.73
CA TYR A 68 -2.64 8.96 -16.95
C TYR A 68 -3.68 8.44 -17.96
N HIS A 69 -3.97 9.21 -19.00
CA HIS A 69 -5.05 8.99 -19.96
C HIS A 69 -5.15 7.57 -20.53
N ALA A 70 -4.02 6.90 -20.81
CA ALA A 70 -4.06 5.57 -21.45
C ALA A 70 -4.57 4.46 -20.52
N ASN A 71 -4.62 4.69 -19.21
CA ASN A 71 -5.06 3.71 -18.23
C ASN A 71 -6.55 3.83 -17.86
N HIS A 72 -7.25 4.86 -18.33
CA HIS A 72 -8.62 5.17 -17.92
C HIS A 72 -9.61 4.03 -18.19
N ASP A 73 -9.65 3.54 -19.43
CA ASP A 73 -10.64 2.53 -19.89
C ASP A 73 -10.54 1.21 -19.14
N ALA A 74 -9.33 0.81 -18.73
CA ALA A 74 -9.09 -0.47 -18.09
C ALA A 74 -8.92 -0.34 -16.57
N ARG A 75 -7.89 0.38 -16.12
CA ARG A 75 -7.45 0.36 -14.71
C ARG A 75 -8.41 1.08 -13.79
N LEU A 76 -8.85 2.29 -14.15
CA LEU A 76 -9.72 3.10 -13.28
C LEU A 76 -11.08 2.45 -13.13
N HIS A 77 -11.62 1.89 -14.21
CA HIS A 77 -12.87 1.15 -14.16
C HIS A 77 -12.76 -0.12 -13.31
N ALA A 78 -11.64 -0.84 -13.36
CA ALA A 78 -11.41 -1.99 -12.49
C ALA A 78 -11.32 -1.56 -11.02
N ILE A 79 -10.59 -0.50 -10.69
CA ILE A 79 -10.53 0.06 -9.33
C ILE A 79 -11.93 0.43 -8.85
N LYS A 80 -12.72 1.15 -9.66
CA LYS A 80 -14.11 1.56 -9.31
C LYS A 80 -15.05 0.39 -9.10
N ARG A 81 -14.82 -0.76 -9.75
CA ARG A 81 -15.64 -1.98 -9.56
C ARG A 81 -15.17 -2.86 -8.41
N THR A 82 -13.95 -2.65 -7.92
CA THR A 82 -13.31 -3.51 -6.92
C THR A 82 -13.00 -2.74 -5.64
N TRP A 83 -11.74 -2.66 -5.22
CA TRP A 83 -11.33 -2.10 -3.93
C TRP A 83 -11.67 -0.61 -3.79
N GLY A 84 -11.75 0.14 -4.89
CA GLY A 84 -12.10 1.57 -4.88
C GLY A 84 -13.51 1.83 -4.35
N THR A 85 -14.40 0.84 -4.37
CA THR A 85 -15.74 0.93 -3.74
C THR A 85 -15.70 1.05 -2.22
N LYS A 86 -14.55 0.75 -1.60
CA LYS A 86 -14.34 0.73 -0.15
C LYS A 86 -13.58 1.96 0.37
N CYS A 87 -13.21 2.89 -0.50
CA CYS A 87 -12.69 4.20 -0.13
C CYS A 87 -13.83 5.15 0.24
N ASP A 88 -13.65 6.00 1.25
CA ASP A 88 -14.65 7.02 1.62
C ASP A 88 -14.68 8.16 0.60
N LYS A 89 -13.52 8.46 0.01
CA LYS A 89 -13.37 9.31 -1.17
C LYS A 89 -12.32 8.73 -2.09
N LEU A 90 -12.63 8.68 -3.39
CA LEU A 90 -11.72 8.21 -4.42
C LEU A 90 -11.49 9.33 -5.43
N LEU A 91 -10.23 9.71 -5.64
CA LEU A 91 -9.79 10.68 -6.62
C LEU A 91 -8.78 10.05 -7.57
N PHE A 92 -9.01 10.17 -8.87
CA PHE A 92 -8.06 9.77 -9.90
C PHE A 92 -7.32 11.00 -10.41
N MET A 93 -6.03 11.13 -10.13
CA MET A 93 -5.23 12.27 -10.54
C MET A 93 -4.53 11.95 -11.87
N SER A 94 -4.98 12.59 -12.93
CA SER A 94 -4.60 12.29 -14.32
C SER A 94 -4.06 13.51 -15.05
N ASP A 95 -3.46 13.31 -16.21
CA ASP A 95 -3.03 14.36 -17.13
C ASP A 95 -4.18 14.93 -17.99
N VAL A 96 -5.31 14.20 -18.06
CA VAL A 96 -6.53 14.65 -18.75
C VAL A 96 -7.76 14.52 -17.84
N GLU A 97 -8.72 15.42 -18.06
CA GLU A 97 -10.06 15.28 -17.47
C GLU A 97 -10.87 14.28 -18.29
N ASP A 98 -11.47 13.31 -17.62
CA ASP A 98 -12.33 12.30 -18.20
C ASP A 98 -13.61 12.18 -17.37
N MET A 99 -14.73 12.56 -17.97
CA MET A 99 -16.03 12.55 -17.29
C MET A 99 -16.68 11.17 -17.24
N SER A 100 -16.23 10.21 -18.06
CA SER A 100 -16.73 8.82 -18.02
C SER A 100 -16.24 8.10 -16.75
N VAL A 101 -15.05 8.48 -16.31
CA VAL A 101 -14.45 8.06 -15.04
C VAL A 101 -13.83 9.29 -14.37
N PRO A 102 -14.63 10.08 -13.61
CA PRO A 102 -14.24 11.41 -13.14
C PRO A 102 -12.80 11.48 -12.62
N THR A 103 -11.92 12.07 -13.44
CA THR A 103 -10.53 12.34 -13.09
C THR A 103 -10.35 13.82 -12.74
N VAL A 104 -9.36 14.10 -11.90
CA VAL A 104 -8.87 15.43 -11.62
C VAL A 104 -7.66 15.65 -12.53
N LYS A 105 -7.76 16.60 -13.45
CA LYS A 105 -6.66 16.97 -14.32
C LYS A 105 -5.59 17.74 -13.52
N ILE A 106 -4.38 17.20 -13.50
CA ILE A 106 -3.22 17.83 -12.88
C ILE A 106 -2.38 18.51 -13.95
N VAL A 107 -2.21 19.81 -13.79
CA VAL A 107 -1.39 20.62 -14.69
C VAL A 107 0.03 20.63 -14.14
N ALA A 108 0.80 19.61 -14.54
CA ALA A 108 2.23 19.52 -14.30
C ALA A 108 2.93 19.13 -15.61
N PRO A 109 4.24 19.38 -15.78
CA PRO A 109 4.98 18.90 -16.95
C PRO A 109 4.76 17.40 -17.16
N PRO A 110 4.42 16.93 -18.38
CA PRO A 110 3.80 15.62 -18.59
C PRO A 110 4.75 14.41 -18.65
N SER A 111 5.99 14.51 -18.17
CA SER A 111 6.94 13.38 -18.19
C SER A 111 6.91 12.59 -16.87
N HIS A 112 7.18 11.28 -16.97
CA HIS A 112 7.42 10.42 -15.79
C HIS A 112 8.52 11.00 -14.89
N ASP A 113 9.52 11.65 -15.49
CA ASP A 113 10.62 12.26 -14.74
C ASP A 113 10.17 13.48 -13.91
N MET A 114 8.95 13.98 -14.11
CA MET A 114 8.36 15.13 -13.41
C MET A 114 7.26 14.72 -12.42
N LEU A 115 7.26 13.45 -12.00
CA LEU A 115 6.33 12.95 -10.96
C LEU A 115 6.40 13.78 -9.68
N TRP A 116 7.58 14.30 -9.31
CA TRP A 116 7.69 15.19 -8.16
C TRP A 116 6.84 16.45 -8.31
N GLN A 117 6.88 17.11 -9.48
CA GLN A 117 6.07 18.29 -9.74
C GLN A 117 4.57 17.96 -9.74
N LYS A 118 4.19 16.81 -10.32
CA LYS A 118 2.81 16.31 -10.25
C LYS A 118 2.37 16.11 -8.80
N HIS A 119 3.23 15.52 -7.97
CA HIS A 119 2.95 15.30 -6.55
C HIS A 119 2.71 16.61 -5.80
N ARG A 120 3.59 17.61 -5.99
CA ARG A 120 3.48 18.95 -5.37
C ARG A 120 2.14 19.60 -5.70
N GLU A 121 1.75 19.60 -6.97
CA GLU A 121 0.49 20.18 -7.41
C GLU A 121 -0.73 19.45 -6.84
N ILE A 122 -0.66 18.13 -6.72
CA ILE A 122 -1.74 17.36 -6.12
C ILE A 122 -1.87 17.65 -4.63
N VAL A 123 -0.76 17.69 -3.88
CA VAL A 123 -0.80 18.01 -2.45
C VAL A 123 -1.32 19.43 -2.22
N ARG A 124 -0.87 20.43 -3.01
CA ARG A 124 -1.42 21.80 -2.98
C ARG A 124 -2.92 21.81 -3.23
N LEU A 125 -3.40 21.03 -4.20
CA LEU A 125 -4.83 20.86 -4.47
C LEU A 125 -5.55 20.24 -3.26
N LEU A 126 -5.03 19.16 -2.69
CA LEU A 126 -5.66 18.47 -1.55
C LEU A 126 -5.77 19.39 -0.33
N VAL A 127 -4.72 20.14 0.00
CA VAL A 127 -4.70 21.10 1.11
C VAL A 127 -5.66 22.27 0.89
N ARG A 128 -5.87 22.67 -0.38
CA ARG A 128 -6.82 23.73 -0.73
C ARG A 128 -8.28 23.28 -0.67
N GLU A 129 -8.57 22.09 -1.18
CA GLU A 129 -9.95 21.61 -1.38
C GLU A 129 -10.52 20.84 -0.18
N TYR A 130 -9.67 20.27 0.67
CA TYR A 130 -10.10 19.41 1.78
C TYR A 130 -9.42 19.80 3.10
N LYS A 131 -10.04 19.37 4.20
CA LYS A 131 -9.54 19.60 5.56
C LYS A 131 -9.51 18.32 6.39
N GLU A 132 -8.86 18.41 7.54
CA GLU A 132 -8.78 17.31 8.52
C GLU A 132 -10.12 16.92 9.10
N GLU A 133 -11.10 17.83 9.08
CA GLU A 133 -12.46 17.51 9.49
C GLU A 133 -13.22 16.70 8.42
N ASP A 134 -12.78 16.69 7.15
CA ASP A 134 -13.43 15.95 6.06
C ASP A 134 -12.99 14.49 6.02
N TYR A 135 -11.69 14.25 6.21
CA TYR A 135 -11.07 12.92 6.18
C TYR A 135 -9.98 12.82 7.25
N ASP A 136 -9.84 11.66 7.86
CA ASP A 136 -8.88 11.45 8.95
C ASP A 136 -7.48 11.09 8.40
N TRP A 137 -7.43 10.45 7.23
CA TRP A 137 -6.20 10.03 6.55
C TRP A 137 -6.27 10.22 5.04
N ILE A 138 -5.10 10.40 4.42
CA ILE A 138 -4.92 10.38 2.96
C ILE A 138 -4.13 9.14 2.58
N PHE A 139 -4.60 8.36 1.60
CA PHE A 139 -3.88 7.21 1.05
C PHE A 139 -3.57 7.45 -0.43
N LYS A 140 -2.28 7.48 -0.78
CA LYS A 140 -1.79 7.61 -2.16
C LYS A 140 -1.40 6.23 -2.68
N CYS A 141 -1.78 5.86 -3.90
CA CYS A 141 -1.20 4.72 -4.62
C CYS A 141 -1.19 4.95 -6.14
N ASP A 142 -0.58 4.03 -6.88
CA ASP A 142 -0.64 4.01 -8.35
C ASP A 142 -1.84 3.17 -8.84
N ASP A 143 -2.24 3.35 -10.10
CA ASP A 143 -3.43 2.74 -10.70
C ASP A 143 -3.31 1.23 -11.02
N ASP A 144 -2.19 0.61 -10.70
CA ASP A 144 -1.96 -0.84 -10.67
C ASP A 144 -1.68 -1.36 -9.25
N THR A 145 -2.26 -0.69 -8.25
CA THR A 145 -2.28 -1.17 -6.87
C THR A 145 -3.64 -1.80 -6.53
N PHE A 146 -3.61 -2.92 -5.82
CA PHE A 146 -4.79 -3.48 -5.16
C PHE A 146 -4.69 -3.27 -3.65
N VAL A 147 -5.78 -2.79 -3.04
CA VAL A 147 -5.80 -2.41 -1.62
C VAL A 147 -6.88 -3.17 -0.86
N LEU A 148 -6.51 -3.70 0.31
CA LEU A 148 -7.45 -4.22 1.30
C LEU A 148 -7.78 -3.10 2.29
N MET A 149 -8.82 -2.30 1.96
CA MET A 149 -9.18 -1.10 2.73
C MET A 149 -9.52 -1.40 4.19
N GLU A 150 -10.08 -2.56 4.48
CA GLU A 150 -10.35 -3.05 5.82
C GLU A 150 -9.04 -3.22 6.62
N ASN A 151 -8.00 -3.76 6.00
CA ASN A 151 -6.68 -3.93 6.61
C ASN A 151 -6.01 -2.57 6.83
N LEU A 152 -6.12 -1.66 5.85
CA LEU A 152 -5.64 -0.29 6.01
C LEU A 152 -6.32 0.38 7.21
N LYS A 153 -7.66 0.41 7.25
CA LYS A 153 -8.41 1.07 8.33
C LYS A 153 -8.13 0.44 9.70
N ALA A 154 -8.00 -0.89 9.77
CA ALA A 154 -7.61 -1.57 11.01
C ALA A 154 -6.21 -1.17 11.48
N TYR A 155 -5.25 -1.05 10.56
CA TYR A 155 -3.89 -0.62 10.88
C TYR A 155 -3.83 0.85 11.33
N LEU A 156 -4.52 1.74 10.62
CA LEU A 156 -4.62 3.17 10.93
C LEU A 156 -5.27 3.45 12.30
N THR A 157 -6.17 2.56 12.73
CA THR A 157 -6.86 2.67 14.04
C THR A 157 -6.18 1.90 15.16
N SER A 158 -5.07 1.22 14.88
CA SER A 158 -4.32 0.53 15.91
C SER A 158 -3.81 1.53 16.97
N PRO A 159 -3.78 1.15 18.26
CA PRO A 159 -3.37 2.06 19.33
C PRO A 159 -1.99 2.71 19.13
N PRO A 160 -0.94 2.01 18.63
CA PRO A 160 0.36 2.64 18.37
C PRO A 160 0.28 3.74 17.31
N ILE A 161 -0.42 3.50 16.20
CA ILE A 161 -0.55 4.46 15.11
C ILE A 161 -1.39 5.67 15.53
N GLN A 162 -2.49 5.44 16.25
CA GLN A 162 -3.33 6.51 16.77
C GLN A 162 -2.62 7.39 17.81
N ALA A 163 -1.80 6.80 18.68
CA ALA A 163 -1.01 7.56 19.64
C ALA A 163 0.02 8.46 18.96
N LEU A 164 0.60 7.98 17.86
CA LEU A 164 1.63 8.68 17.11
C LEU A 164 1.06 9.80 16.23
N ALA A 165 0.01 9.49 15.46
CA ALA A 165 -0.62 10.42 14.52
C ALA A 165 -1.21 11.67 15.20
N LYS A 166 -1.45 11.61 16.52
CA LYS A 166 -1.88 12.76 17.34
C LYS A 166 -0.75 13.74 17.69
N ARG A 167 0.51 13.37 17.48
CA ARG A 167 1.68 14.10 17.99
C ARG A 167 2.61 14.56 16.88
N GLU A 168 2.68 13.81 15.78
CA GLU A 168 3.67 14.05 14.74
C GLU A 168 3.15 13.77 13.32
N PRO A 169 3.81 14.34 12.29
CA PRO A 169 3.70 13.89 10.91
C PRO A 169 3.95 12.38 10.78
N VAL A 170 3.03 11.66 10.15
CA VAL A 170 3.12 10.20 9.96
C VAL A 170 2.97 9.84 8.49
N LEU A 171 3.91 9.02 7.99
CA LEU A 171 3.84 8.29 6.72
C LEU A 171 3.92 6.79 7.00
N LEU A 172 2.99 6.02 6.44
CA LEU A 172 2.92 4.57 6.57
C LEU A 172 2.91 3.94 5.19
N GLY A 173 3.95 3.20 4.84
CA GLY A 173 4.05 2.51 3.57
C GLY A 173 5.22 1.55 3.57
N HIS A 174 5.52 0.99 2.40
CA HIS A 174 6.69 0.13 2.24
C HIS A 174 7.98 0.93 2.52
N ARG A 175 9.06 0.25 2.87
CA ARG A 175 10.35 0.90 3.09
C ARG A 175 11.40 0.32 2.17
N MET A 176 12.08 1.21 1.49
CA MET A 176 13.21 0.94 0.64
C MET A 176 14.37 1.86 1.05
N THR A 177 15.57 1.50 0.68
CA THR A 177 16.82 2.19 0.99
C THR A 177 17.34 2.76 -0.32
N LEU A 178 17.21 4.06 -0.48
CA LEU A 178 17.86 4.81 -1.54
C LEU A 178 19.35 4.88 -1.21
N GLN A 179 20.14 4.07 -1.90
CA GLN A 179 21.57 3.96 -1.65
C GLN A 179 22.26 5.32 -1.79
N TRP A 180 23.25 5.58 -0.93
CA TRP A 180 23.88 6.90 -0.86
C TRP A 180 24.55 7.33 -2.19
N TRP A 181 25.01 6.39 -3.01
CA TRP A 181 25.59 6.68 -4.33
C TRP A 181 24.51 6.96 -5.37
N GLU A 182 23.37 6.28 -5.33
CA GLU A 182 22.24 6.54 -6.23
C GLU A 182 21.63 7.91 -5.97
N MET A 183 21.46 8.27 -4.70
CA MET A 183 21.03 9.60 -4.29
C MET A 183 21.92 10.70 -4.87
N GLN A 184 23.24 10.49 -4.83
CA GLN A 184 24.22 11.44 -5.33
C GLN A 184 24.22 11.52 -6.86
N ARG A 185 24.11 10.37 -7.54
CA ARG A 185 24.24 10.24 -9.00
C ARG A 185 23.26 11.12 -9.76
N LEU A 186 22.06 11.35 -9.23
CA LEU A 186 21.07 12.24 -9.85
C LEU A 186 21.52 13.70 -9.94
N PHE A 187 22.49 14.12 -9.14
CA PHE A 187 22.99 15.49 -9.13
C PHE A 187 24.34 15.60 -9.84
N GLU A 188 24.85 14.54 -10.48
CA GLU A 188 26.14 14.58 -11.16
C GLU A 188 26.00 15.01 -12.64
N PRO A 189 26.89 15.90 -13.14
CA PRO A 189 27.93 16.62 -12.40
C PRO A 189 27.32 17.75 -11.54
N PHE A 190 27.82 17.96 -10.32
CA PHE A 190 27.22 18.89 -9.35
C PHE A 190 27.14 20.33 -9.84
N GLU A 191 28.04 20.71 -10.76
CA GLU A 191 28.09 22.06 -11.33
C GLU A 191 26.87 22.41 -12.19
N ASP A 192 26.09 21.41 -12.61
CA ASP A 192 24.88 21.59 -13.42
C ASP A 192 23.62 21.85 -12.57
N TYR A 193 23.74 21.77 -11.23
CA TYR A 193 22.62 21.87 -10.29
C TYR A 193 22.73 23.08 -9.37
N ASP A 194 21.59 23.45 -8.75
CA ASP A 194 21.57 24.53 -7.75
C ASP A 194 22.47 24.17 -6.55
N PRO A 195 23.43 25.04 -6.17
CA PRO A 195 24.35 24.76 -5.08
C PRO A 195 23.67 24.51 -3.72
N GLU A 196 22.52 25.13 -3.45
CA GLU A 196 21.77 24.92 -2.21
C GLU A 196 21.09 23.54 -2.20
N HIS A 197 20.57 23.11 -3.36
CA HIS A 197 19.97 21.78 -3.53
C HIS A 197 21.04 20.69 -3.36
N VAL A 198 22.20 20.86 -4.01
CA VAL A 198 23.34 19.95 -3.86
C VAL A 198 23.82 19.91 -2.41
N ALA A 199 23.96 21.07 -1.74
CA ALA A 199 24.38 21.12 -0.34
C ALA A 199 23.38 20.41 0.59
N ALA A 200 22.08 20.60 0.38
CA ALA A 200 21.05 19.86 1.10
C ALA A 200 21.20 18.36 0.86
N MET A 201 21.39 17.93 -0.40
CA MET A 201 21.54 16.52 -0.77
C MET A 201 22.73 15.88 -0.08
N LEU A 202 23.89 16.52 -0.15
CA LEU A 202 25.12 16.05 0.47
C LEU A 202 24.97 15.89 1.98
N LYS A 203 24.24 16.80 2.65
CA LYS A 203 23.95 16.69 4.09
C LYS A 203 23.17 15.41 4.41
N VAL A 204 22.06 15.14 3.72
CA VAL A 204 21.26 13.92 3.95
C VAL A 204 22.05 12.67 3.58
N ARG A 205 22.79 12.69 2.47
CA ARG A 205 23.70 11.61 2.08
C ARG A 205 24.65 11.28 3.22
N ASP A 206 25.36 12.27 3.74
CA ASP A 206 26.38 12.08 4.79
C ASP A 206 25.77 11.58 6.11
N GLU A 207 24.60 12.10 6.50
CA GLU A 207 23.87 11.65 7.69
C GLU A 207 23.35 10.20 7.58
N THR A 208 23.02 9.74 6.38
CA THR A 208 22.37 8.45 6.15
C THR A 208 23.32 7.37 5.64
N ARG A 209 24.51 7.75 5.14
CA ARG A 209 25.52 6.85 4.55
C ARG A 209 25.88 5.66 5.43
N ALA A 210 26.02 5.86 6.73
CA ALA A 210 26.37 4.79 7.67
C ALA A 210 25.29 3.69 7.77
N LYS A 211 24.06 3.96 7.31
CA LYS A 211 22.93 3.03 7.27
C LYS A 211 22.68 2.45 5.87
N GLY A 212 23.59 2.68 4.92
CA GLY A 212 23.44 2.29 3.51
C GLY A 212 22.83 3.38 2.64
N GLY A 213 22.01 4.26 3.21
CA GLY A 213 21.38 5.36 2.48
C GLY A 213 20.11 5.88 3.15
N LEU A 214 19.32 6.66 2.41
CA LEU A 214 18.07 7.22 2.89
C LEU A 214 16.98 6.16 2.83
N ILE A 215 16.30 5.93 3.94
CA ILE A 215 15.07 5.14 3.92
C ILE A 215 13.98 6.01 3.28
N TYR A 216 13.35 5.51 2.22
CA TYR A 216 12.24 6.14 1.52
C TYR A 216 11.04 5.18 1.43
N THR A 217 9.86 5.72 1.13
CA THR A 217 8.66 4.93 0.89
C THR A 217 8.27 5.03 -0.56
N PRO A 218 8.38 3.93 -1.35
CA PRO A 218 8.12 3.97 -2.78
C PRO A 218 6.65 4.29 -3.09
N GLY A 219 6.44 4.94 -4.23
CA GLY A 219 5.12 5.41 -4.65
C GLY A 219 4.11 4.32 -5.00
N GLY A 220 4.58 3.20 -5.55
CA GLY A 220 3.76 2.20 -6.25
C GLY A 220 2.69 1.58 -5.36
N GLY A 221 3.09 0.69 -4.44
CA GLY A 221 2.18 -0.02 -3.52
C GLY A 221 1.41 0.88 -2.57
N GLY A 222 1.75 2.17 -2.54
CA GLY A 222 1.01 3.20 -1.85
C GLY A 222 1.38 3.37 -0.38
N TYR A 223 0.93 4.49 0.16
CA TYR A 223 1.21 4.92 1.52
C TYR A 223 0.10 5.80 2.08
N ALA A 224 -0.08 5.73 3.41
CA ALA A 224 -1.02 6.54 4.16
C ALA A 224 -0.29 7.68 4.89
N MET A 225 -0.92 8.86 4.89
CA MET A 225 -0.43 10.08 5.51
C MET A 225 -1.50 10.68 6.42
N ASN A 226 -1.10 11.22 7.57
CA ASN A 226 -1.96 12.11 8.33
C ASN A 226 -1.86 13.55 7.81
N TRP A 227 -2.80 14.40 8.19
CA TRP A 227 -2.82 15.80 7.76
C TRP A 227 -1.61 16.61 8.23
N ALA A 228 -1.03 16.27 9.39
CA ALA A 228 0.22 16.89 9.84
C ALA A 228 1.36 16.66 8.85
N TYR A 229 1.47 15.45 8.29
CA TYR A 229 2.46 15.14 7.24
C TYR A 229 2.20 15.93 5.97
N VAL A 230 0.96 15.91 5.48
CA VAL A 230 0.57 16.58 4.22
C VAL A 230 0.78 18.08 4.30
N LYS A 231 0.35 18.74 5.39
CA LYS A 231 0.52 20.18 5.61
C LYS A 231 1.98 20.57 5.81
N THR A 232 2.76 19.73 6.51
CA THR A 232 4.20 19.97 6.69
C THR A 232 4.92 19.91 5.35
N LEU A 233 4.62 18.89 4.53
CA LEU A 233 5.21 18.73 3.21
C LEU A 233 4.85 19.93 2.30
N GLU A 234 3.57 20.32 2.25
CA GLU A 234 3.09 21.43 1.42
C GLU A 234 3.76 22.76 1.77
N ALA A 235 3.85 23.07 3.06
CA ALA A 235 4.42 24.33 3.54
C ALA A 235 5.93 24.49 3.24
N ASN A 236 6.62 23.41 2.86
CA ASN A 236 8.06 23.40 2.60
C ASN A 236 8.40 23.13 1.13
N PHE A 237 7.42 23.02 0.23
CA PHE A 237 7.68 22.61 -1.16
C PHE A 237 8.66 23.48 -1.92
N ASP A 238 8.77 24.75 -1.58
CA ASP A 238 9.62 25.72 -2.28
C ASP A 238 10.98 25.92 -1.60
N GLU A 239 11.25 25.17 -0.52
CA GLU A 239 12.54 25.17 0.16
C GLU A 239 13.60 24.38 -0.64
N PRO A 240 14.88 24.81 -0.65
CA PRO A 240 15.96 24.15 -1.38
C PRO A 240 16.09 22.66 -1.06
N TYR A 241 15.84 22.28 0.20
CA TYR A 241 15.90 20.89 0.65
C TYR A 241 14.67 20.06 0.26
N CYS A 242 13.70 20.62 -0.45
CA CYS A 242 12.57 19.91 -1.03
C CYS A 242 12.62 19.91 -2.58
N LEU A 243 13.74 20.33 -3.17
CA LEU A 243 14.07 20.12 -4.59
C LEU A 243 12.96 20.64 -5.56
N PRO A 244 12.50 21.89 -5.42
CA PRO A 244 11.30 22.40 -6.10
C PRO A 244 11.35 22.37 -7.64
N ASN A 245 12.52 22.27 -8.25
CA ASN A 245 12.68 22.32 -9.71
C ASN A 245 13.52 21.16 -10.27
N ASP A 246 13.97 20.25 -9.43
CA ASP A 246 14.78 19.12 -9.88
C ASP A 246 13.91 18.01 -10.46
N VAL A 247 14.53 17.26 -11.38
CA VAL A 247 13.96 16.08 -12.02
C VAL A 247 14.33 14.87 -11.17
N VAL A 248 13.51 14.61 -10.16
CA VAL A 248 13.72 13.54 -9.18
C VAL A 248 12.44 12.72 -9.01
N PRO A 249 12.54 11.40 -8.71
CA PRO A 249 11.37 10.61 -8.32
C PRO A 249 10.62 11.27 -7.14
N ASP A 250 9.28 11.22 -7.15
CA ASP A 250 8.46 11.90 -6.15
C ASP A 250 8.67 11.31 -4.75
N ASP A 251 8.69 9.99 -4.63
CA ASP A 251 8.96 9.26 -3.40
C ASP A 251 10.33 9.58 -2.78
N TRP A 252 11.34 9.79 -3.61
CA TRP A 252 12.67 10.24 -3.16
C TRP A 252 12.60 11.67 -2.64
N ALA A 253 12.03 12.61 -3.41
CA ALA A 253 11.91 14.01 -3.04
C ALA A 253 11.10 14.22 -1.75
N ILE A 254 9.99 13.51 -1.58
CA ILE A 254 9.16 13.51 -0.37
C ILE A 254 10.00 13.07 0.84
N SER A 255 10.67 11.93 0.72
CA SER A 255 11.45 11.34 1.82
C SER A 255 12.63 12.23 2.19
N PHE A 256 13.24 12.86 1.19
CA PHE A 256 14.35 13.78 1.34
C PHE A 256 13.93 15.06 2.08
N CYS A 257 12.86 15.71 1.60
CA CYS A 257 12.26 16.90 2.20
C CYS A 257 11.90 16.65 3.68
N MET A 258 11.19 15.55 3.93
CA MET A 258 10.70 15.22 5.28
C MET A 258 11.84 14.77 6.22
N ARG A 259 12.87 14.11 5.69
CA ARG A 259 14.08 13.79 6.45
C ARG A 259 14.80 15.05 6.90
N HIS A 260 14.88 16.09 6.07
CA HIS A 260 15.51 17.36 6.44
C HIS A 260 14.78 18.03 7.63
N LEU A 261 13.47 17.87 7.68
CA LEU A 261 12.60 18.35 8.77
C LEU A 261 12.61 17.44 10.01
N GLY A 262 13.44 16.39 10.02
CA GLY A 262 13.55 15.45 11.14
C GLY A 262 12.43 14.43 11.21
N VAL A 263 11.52 14.38 10.24
CA VAL A 263 10.47 13.35 10.15
C VAL A 263 11.10 12.05 9.68
N SER A 264 10.86 10.97 10.42
CA SER A 264 11.41 9.64 10.13
C SER A 264 10.31 8.66 9.76
N LEU A 265 10.62 7.74 8.85
CA LEU A 265 9.68 6.72 8.39
C LEU A 265 9.54 5.59 9.41
N LEU A 266 8.31 5.13 9.60
CA LEU A 266 7.98 4.08 10.54
C LEU A 266 8.18 2.70 9.93
N ASP A 267 8.64 1.74 10.74
CA ASP A 267 8.63 0.32 10.35
C ASP A 267 7.19 -0.20 10.39
N THR A 268 6.58 -0.37 9.22
CA THR A 268 5.18 -0.82 9.10
C THR A 268 5.01 -2.34 9.12
N ARG A 269 6.10 -3.10 9.29
CA ARG A 269 6.05 -4.56 9.35
C ARG A 269 5.45 -5.04 10.67
N ASP A 270 4.92 -6.26 10.68
CA ASP A 270 4.49 -6.87 11.94
C ASP A 270 5.67 -7.22 12.86
N SER A 271 5.33 -7.77 14.03
CA SER A 271 6.29 -8.30 15.00
C SER A 271 7.17 -9.43 14.45
N GLU A 272 6.77 -10.10 13.36
CA GLU A 272 7.55 -11.13 12.67
C GLU A 272 8.36 -10.56 11.49
N LYS A 273 8.38 -9.23 11.34
CA LYS A 273 9.07 -8.51 10.26
C LYS A 273 8.56 -8.84 8.86
N ARG A 274 7.26 -9.17 8.74
CA ARG A 274 6.57 -9.36 7.46
C ARG A 274 5.93 -8.07 6.97
N GLU A 275 5.93 -7.86 5.67
CA GLU A 275 5.47 -6.60 5.05
C GLU A 275 3.95 -6.45 5.07
N ARG A 276 3.48 -5.19 5.25
CA ARG A 276 2.07 -4.82 5.05
C ARG A 276 1.82 -4.18 3.70
N PHE A 277 2.72 -3.32 3.28
CA PHE A 277 2.67 -2.62 2.02
C PHE A 277 3.69 -3.27 1.10
N HIS A 278 3.26 -3.70 -0.08
CA HIS A 278 4.09 -4.51 -0.97
C HIS A 278 4.37 -3.76 -2.27
N GLN A 279 5.65 -3.63 -2.61
CA GLN A 279 6.11 -2.95 -3.84
C GLN A 279 5.98 -3.82 -5.10
N TYR A 280 5.61 -5.09 -4.95
CA TYR A 280 5.42 -6.05 -6.04
C TYR A 280 4.11 -6.83 -5.88
N ASP A 281 3.76 -7.58 -6.92
CA ASP A 281 2.58 -8.45 -6.90
C ASP A 281 2.78 -9.66 -5.96
N PRO A 282 1.70 -10.33 -5.52
CA PRO A 282 1.78 -11.47 -4.60
C PRO A 282 2.70 -12.59 -5.06
N LYS A 283 2.76 -12.90 -6.37
CA LYS A 283 3.64 -13.95 -6.87
C LYS A 283 5.10 -13.56 -6.69
N GLU A 284 5.46 -12.32 -7.02
CA GLU A 284 6.84 -11.84 -6.89
C GLU A 284 7.29 -11.79 -5.43
N VAL A 285 6.49 -11.21 -4.52
CA VAL A 285 6.87 -11.16 -3.09
C VAL A 285 6.98 -12.54 -2.46
N TYR A 286 6.25 -13.54 -2.96
CA TYR A 286 6.37 -14.92 -2.48
C TYR A 286 7.60 -15.63 -3.04
N THR A 287 7.87 -15.48 -4.34
CA THR A 287 8.82 -16.36 -5.06
C THR A 287 10.20 -15.75 -5.30
N LYS A 288 10.32 -14.43 -5.40
CA LYS A 288 11.61 -13.79 -5.66
C LYS A 288 12.36 -13.60 -4.34
N PRO A 289 13.55 -14.20 -4.18
CA PRO A 289 14.39 -13.89 -3.03
C PRO A 289 14.92 -12.46 -3.13
N HIS A 290 15.18 -11.88 -1.96
CA HIS A 290 16.07 -10.73 -1.90
C HIS A 290 17.45 -11.16 -2.39
N ASP A 291 17.95 -10.46 -3.40
CA ASP A 291 19.26 -10.69 -3.99
C ASP A 291 19.99 -9.35 -4.03
N GLU A 292 21.04 -9.25 -3.22
CA GLU A 292 21.86 -8.04 -3.09
C GLU A 292 22.71 -7.79 -4.35
N GLU A 293 22.86 -8.79 -5.24
CA GLU A 293 23.64 -8.73 -6.48
C GLU A 293 22.74 -8.76 -7.73
N ALA A 294 21.46 -8.39 -7.57
CA ALA A 294 20.42 -8.50 -8.60
C ALA A 294 20.55 -7.49 -9.75
N PHE A 295 21.72 -7.33 -10.36
CA PHE A 295 21.93 -6.47 -11.52
C PHE A 295 22.18 -7.23 -12.82
N ASP A 296 21.96 -6.58 -13.98
CA ASP A 296 22.33 -7.18 -15.26
C ASP A 296 23.85 -7.25 -15.39
N HIS A 297 24.45 -8.35 -14.90
CA HIS A 297 25.88 -8.66 -14.98
C HIS A 297 26.43 -8.67 -16.42
N LYS A 298 25.58 -8.68 -17.45
CA LYS A 298 26.00 -8.58 -18.86
C LYS A 298 26.17 -7.13 -19.31
N THR A 299 25.41 -6.22 -18.73
CA THR A 299 25.40 -4.79 -19.08
C THR A 299 26.20 -3.96 -18.09
N PHE A 300 26.22 -4.35 -16.82
CA PHE A 300 26.83 -3.61 -15.73
C PHE A 300 27.88 -4.47 -15.02
N THR A 301 28.96 -3.83 -14.58
CA THR A 301 30.09 -4.51 -13.91
C THR A 301 29.96 -4.52 -12.38
N SER A 302 29.03 -3.74 -11.85
CA SER A 302 28.66 -3.73 -10.43
C SER A 302 27.29 -3.10 -10.26
N ILE A 303 26.69 -3.33 -9.09
CA ILE A 303 25.44 -2.69 -8.66
C ILE A 303 25.51 -1.16 -8.66
N TYR A 304 26.70 -0.57 -8.57
CA TYR A 304 26.91 0.89 -8.61
C TYR A 304 26.68 1.51 -10.00
N GLN A 305 26.48 0.69 -11.03
CA GLN A 305 26.26 1.16 -12.40
C GLN A 305 24.80 1.00 -12.85
N GLU A 306 24.06 0.05 -12.27
CA GLU A 306 22.67 -0.20 -12.63
C GLU A 306 21.70 0.56 -11.72
N ASN A 307 20.66 1.14 -12.30
CA ASN A 307 19.45 1.52 -11.55
C ASN A 307 18.70 0.26 -11.10
N ASN A 308 19.06 -0.27 -9.92
CA ASN A 308 18.49 -1.52 -9.42
C ASN A 308 17.64 -1.35 -8.16
N TRP A 309 16.32 -1.37 -8.37
CA TRP A 309 15.31 -1.32 -7.30
C TRP A 309 15.32 -2.56 -6.39
N PHE A 310 15.90 -3.69 -6.81
CA PHE A 310 15.98 -4.87 -5.94
C PHE A 310 16.96 -4.66 -4.77
N SER A 311 18.05 -3.93 -5.02
CA SER A 311 19.06 -3.61 -4.00
C SER A 311 18.55 -2.63 -2.94
N ASP A 312 17.46 -1.93 -3.23
CA ASP A 312 16.84 -1.00 -2.31
C ASP A 312 16.21 -1.69 -1.08
N HIS A 313 16.14 -3.02 -1.00
CA HIS A 313 15.72 -3.69 0.23
C HIS A 313 16.88 -3.94 1.21
N ASN A 314 18.09 -3.52 0.85
CA ASN A 314 19.28 -3.65 1.69
C ASN A 314 19.04 -3.00 3.07
N GLY A 315 19.34 -3.77 4.12
CA GLY A 315 19.14 -3.36 5.51
C GLY A 315 17.68 -3.29 5.99
N ILE A 316 16.70 -3.49 5.10
CA ILE A 316 15.27 -3.54 5.48
C ILE A 316 14.97 -4.90 6.10
N GLY A 317 15.55 -5.98 5.59
CA GLY A 317 15.27 -7.35 6.03
C GLY A 317 13.99 -7.89 5.39
N TRP A 318 13.91 -7.77 4.06
CA TRP A 318 12.82 -8.31 3.26
C TRP A 318 12.80 -9.83 3.34
N GLN A 319 11.61 -10.40 3.48
CA GLN A 319 11.37 -11.83 3.56
C GLN A 319 10.48 -12.27 2.38
N ASN A 320 10.61 -13.53 1.97
CA ASN A 320 9.82 -14.15 0.91
C ASN A 320 9.13 -15.43 1.42
N GLY A 321 8.47 -16.17 0.53
CA GLY A 321 7.78 -17.42 0.86
C GLY A 321 6.66 -17.22 1.89
N ASP A 322 6.57 -18.13 2.85
CA ASP A 322 5.58 -18.11 3.94
C ASP A 322 5.74 -16.93 4.91
N LYS A 323 6.84 -16.18 4.80
CA LYS A 323 7.11 -14.97 5.58
C LYS A 323 7.08 -13.68 4.76
N CYS A 324 6.67 -13.73 3.49
CA CYS A 324 6.61 -12.52 2.66
C CYS A 324 5.70 -11.44 3.25
N CYS A 325 4.58 -11.90 3.82
CA CYS A 325 3.39 -11.11 3.88
C CYS A 325 2.77 -11.22 5.26
N ALA A 326 2.52 -10.09 5.90
CA ALA A 326 1.79 -10.09 7.15
C ALA A 326 0.34 -10.52 6.91
N PRO A 327 -0.31 -11.21 7.87
CA PRO A 327 -1.71 -11.60 7.74
C PRO A 327 -2.67 -10.42 7.52
N ASP A 328 -2.29 -9.23 7.97
CA ASP A 328 -3.00 -7.96 7.81
C ASP A 328 -2.36 -7.07 6.74
N SER A 329 -1.82 -7.66 5.66
CA SER A 329 -1.27 -6.92 4.52
C SER A 329 -2.28 -5.95 3.93
N VAL A 330 -1.84 -4.74 3.62
CA VAL A 330 -2.66 -3.62 3.18
C VAL A 330 -2.76 -3.54 1.66
N SER A 331 -1.65 -3.65 0.93
CA SER A 331 -1.64 -3.40 -0.51
C SER A 331 -0.61 -4.22 -1.26
N PHE A 332 -0.93 -4.53 -2.52
CA PHE A 332 -0.02 -5.16 -3.47
C PHE A 332 0.06 -4.32 -4.75
N HIS A 333 1.28 -4.08 -5.22
CA HIS A 333 1.56 -3.33 -6.44
C HIS A 333 1.64 -4.24 -7.67
N TYR A 334 1.65 -3.64 -8.87
CA TYR A 334 1.57 -4.29 -10.19
C TYR A 334 0.37 -5.21 -10.42
N VAL A 335 -0.71 -5.04 -9.65
CA VAL A 335 -1.98 -5.74 -9.83
C VAL A 335 -2.82 -5.00 -10.87
N LYS A 336 -2.63 -5.35 -12.14
CA LYS A 336 -3.37 -4.78 -13.29
C LYS A 336 -4.62 -5.61 -13.61
N PRO A 337 -5.68 -5.04 -14.20
CA PRO A 337 -6.80 -5.83 -14.71
C PRO A 337 -6.32 -6.92 -15.69
N PRO A 338 -6.92 -8.13 -15.68
CA PRO A 338 -8.08 -8.55 -14.88
C PRO A 338 -7.76 -9.01 -13.45
N MET A 339 -6.50 -8.93 -13.00
CA MET A 339 -6.10 -9.44 -11.67
C MET A 339 -6.77 -8.68 -10.52
N MET A 340 -7.09 -7.40 -10.69
CA MET A 340 -7.84 -6.64 -9.69
C MET A 340 -9.20 -7.28 -9.40
N GLU A 341 -9.95 -7.65 -10.44
CA GLU A 341 -11.24 -8.33 -10.29
C GLU A 341 -11.09 -9.72 -9.67
N LEU A 342 -10.08 -10.50 -10.10
CA LEU A 342 -9.85 -11.83 -9.55
C LEU A 342 -9.41 -11.78 -8.06
N PHE A 343 -8.59 -10.80 -7.68
CA PHE A 343 -8.22 -10.57 -6.28
C PHE A 343 -9.45 -10.20 -5.46
N TYR A 344 -10.29 -9.32 -6.01
CA TYR A 344 -11.53 -8.93 -5.35
C TYR A 344 -12.47 -10.13 -5.17
N GLU A 345 -12.65 -10.97 -6.19
CA GLU A 345 -13.46 -12.18 -6.09
C GLU A 345 -12.88 -13.17 -5.05
N TYR A 346 -11.56 -13.33 -5.00
CA TYR A 346 -10.90 -14.20 -4.02
C TYR A 346 -11.19 -13.77 -2.57
N TYR A 347 -11.03 -12.49 -2.27
CA TYR A 347 -11.20 -11.97 -0.91
C TYR A 347 -12.67 -11.72 -0.53
N TYR A 348 -13.52 -11.32 -1.49
CA TYR A 348 -14.88 -10.83 -1.20
C TYR A 348 -16.01 -11.62 -1.87
N GLY A 349 -15.73 -12.49 -2.85
CA GLY A 349 -16.75 -13.21 -3.64
C GLY A 349 -17.67 -14.10 -2.80
N LYS A 350 -17.26 -14.50 -1.60
CA LYS A 350 -18.07 -15.30 -0.67
C LYS A 350 -19.21 -14.52 -0.01
N SER A 351 -19.10 -13.19 0.09
CA SER A 351 -20.09 -12.35 0.79
C SER A 351 -21.30 -12.00 -0.07
N ALA A 352 -21.24 -12.16 -1.39
CA ALA A 352 -22.35 -11.83 -2.29
C ALA A 352 -23.44 -12.92 -2.37
N ALA A 353 -23.12 -14.16 -2.03
CA ALA A 353 -24.04 -15.29 -2.16
C ALA A 353 -25.06 -15.43 -1.02
N THR A 354 -25.03 -14.55 -0.01
CA THR A 354 -25.95 -14.56 1.15
C THR A 354 -26.97 -13.42 1.15
N SER A 355 -27.06 -12.64 0.06
CA SER A 355 -27.97 -11.48 -0.05
C SER A 355 -29.07 -11.61 -1.11
N THR A 356 -29.44 -12.85 -1.48
CA THR A 356 -30.63 -13.16 -2.30
C THR A 356 -31.47 -14.18 -1.58
#